data_AF-A0A645GCV2-F1
#
_entry.id   AF-A0A645GCV2-F1
#
_cell.length_a   1.000
_cell.length_b   1.000
_cell.length_c   1.000
_cell.angle_alpha   90.00
_cell.angle_beta   90.00
_cell.angle_gamma   90.00
#
_symmetry.space_group_name_H-M   'P 1'
#
loop_
_entity.id
_entity.type
_entity.pdbx_description
1 polymer ?
#
loop_
_entity_poly.entity_id
_entity_poly.type
_entity_poly.pdbx_seq_one_letter_code
_entity_poly.pdbx_strand_id
1 'polypeptide(L)'
;MPKTEKAIKMANILDDVWRDLEMILDRKDIKESVMLNPQKVFVVHGHDEAILYSVSSFLQKIDMEPIILKDQPNKGLSVIEKFENEAKNAGFCISIFSPDDVGRVDNKEDKLQKRARQNVIFELGYFTGLLGRDRTCVLYKDGVEIPSDYNGVIYIKFDSEGAWKTTLAREMRVAGMNMNIDKLF
;
A
#
# COMPACT_ATOMS: atom_id res chain seq x y z
N MET A 1 -2.38 -41.14 -37.72
CA MET A 1 -3.07 -39.86 -38.03
C MET A 1 -2.49 -39.28 -39.31
N PRO A 2 -3.31 -39.06 -40.34
CA PRO A 2 -2.91 -38.39 -41.58
C PRO A 2 -2.36 -36.98 -41.29
N LYS A 3 -1.41 -36.49 -42.11
CA LYS A 3 -0.78 -35.16 -41.94
C LYS A 3 -1.81 -34.02 -41.85
N THR A 4 -2.92 -34.15 -42.55
CA THR A 4 -4.06 -33.21 -42.54
C THR A 4 -4.75 -33.11 -41.19
N GLU A 5 -4.93 -34.23 -40.49
CA GLU A 5 -5.60 -34.29 -39.19
C GLU A 5 -4.78 -33.60 -38.08
N LYS A 6 -3.45 -33.72 -38.15
CA LYS A 6 -2.53 -32.99 -37.26
C LYS A 6 -2.53 -31.49 -37.51
N ALA A 7 -2.61 -31.06 -38.77
CA ALA A 7 -2.65 -29.65 -39.14
C ALA A 7 -3.93 -28.97 -38.63
N ILE A 8 -5.08 -29.63 -38.79
CA ILE A 8 -6.38 -29.15 -38.29
C ILE A 8 -6.35 -29.03 -36.76
N LYS A 9 -5.80 -30.04 -36.07
CA LYS A 9 -5.69 -30.01 -34.61
C LYS A 9 -4.80 -28.86 -34.12
N MET A 10 -3.71 -28.56 -34.82
CA MET A 10 -2.82 -27.44 -34.49
C MET A 10 -3.51 -26.08 -34.73
N ALA A 11 -4.24 -25.93 -35.83
CA ALA A 11 -4.98 -24.70 -36.12
C ALA A 11 -6.02 -24.40 -35.04
N ASN A 12 -6.77 -25.41 -34.58
CA ASN A 12 -7.75 -25.22 -33.50
C ASN A 12 -7.08 -24.82 -32.18
N ILE A 13 -5.93 -25.40 -31.83
CA ILE A 13 -5.18 -25.00 -30.63
C ILE A 13 -4.73 -23.54 -30.73
N LEU A 14 -4.27 -23.11 -31.90
CA LEU A 14 -3.84 -21.73 -32.12
C LEU A 14 -5.02 -20.75 -32.00
N ASP A 15 -6.18 -21.11 -32.54
CA ASP A 15 -7.40 -20.29 -32.43
C ASP A 15 -7.89 -20.19 -30.97
N ASP A 16 -7.84 -21.28 -30.22
CA ASP A 16 -8.21 -21.29 -28.80
C ASP A 16 -7.24 -20.41 -27.97
N VAL A 17 -5.93 -20.57 -28.17
CA VAL A 17 -4.90 -19.74 -27.51
C VAL A 17 -5.05 -18.27 -27.90
N TRP A 18 -5.38 -17.99 -29.15
CA TRP A 18 -5.56 -16.63 -29.64
C TRP A 18 -6.79 -15.98 -29.00
N ARG A 19 -7.92 -16.69 -28.88
CA ARG A 19 -9.12 -16.21 -28.19
C ARG A 19 -8.88 -15.94 -26.71
N ASP A 20 -8.15 -16.82 -26.04
CA ASP A 20 -7.77 -16.61 -24.64
C ASP A 20 -6.90 -15.35 -24.49
N LEU A 21 -5.96 -15.12 -25.41
CA LEU A 21 -5.16 -13.89 -25.44
C LEU A 21 -6.01 -12.65 -25.72
N GLU A 22 -6.95 -12.70 -26.66
CA GLU A 22 -7.89 -11.60 -26.94
C GLU A 22 -8.74 -11.28 -25.70
N MET A 23 -9.25 -12.29 -25.00
CA MET A 23 -9.99 -12.10 -23.75
C MET A 23 -9.14 -11.49 -22.64
N ILE A 24 -7.86 -11.89 -22.52
CA ILE A 24 -6.93 -11.29 -21.57
C ILE A 24 -6.70 -9.82 -21.92
N LEU A 25 -6.47 -9.50 -23.20
CA LEU A 25 -6.20 -8.14 -23.67
C LEU A 25 -7.44 -7.23 -23.65
N ASP A 26 -8.65 -7.78 -23.75
CA ASP A 26 -9.91 -7.03 -23.72
C ASP A 26 -10.47 -6.83 -22.31
N ARG A 27 -9.83 -7.40 -21.28
CA ARG A 27 -10.11 -7.03 -19.89
C ARG A 27 -9.74 -5.56 -19.69
N LYS A 28 -10.76 -4.71 -19.51
CA LYS A 28 -10.63 -3.30 -19.10
C LYS A 28 -9.63 -3.10 -17.96
N ASP A 29 -9.53 -4.09 -17.08
CA ASP A 29 -8.64 -4.20 -15.94
C ASP A 29 -7.14 -4.09 -16.30
N ILE A 30 -6.73 -4.43 -17.53
CA ILE A 30 -5.33 -4.30 -17.98
C ILE A 30 -5.06 -2.93 -18.61
N LYS A 31 -6.09 -2.24 -19.12
CA LYS A 31 -5.96 -0.88 -19.72
C LYS A 31 -6.02 0.24 -18.70
N GLU A 32 -6.75 0.07 -17.59
CA GLU A 32 -6.58 0.91 -16.41
C GLU A 32 -5.42 0.37 -15.58
N SER A 33 -4.19 0.43 -16.13
CA SER A 33 -3.02 0.39 -15.26
C SER A 33 -3.22 1.49 -14.23
N VAL A 34 -3.30 1.13 -12.94
CA VAL A 34 -3.25 2.11 -11.85
C VAL A 34 -2.02 2.96 -12.13
N MET A 35 -2.24 4.20 -12.58
CA MET A 35 -1.14 5.12 -12.89
C MET A 35 -0.58 5.57 -11.55
N LEU A 36 0.29 4.74 -11.01
CA LEU A 36 1.00 4.99 -9.76
C LEU A 36 1.68 6.35 -9.89
N ASN A 37 1.32 7.29 -9.02
CA ASN A 37 1.98 8.57 -9.00
C ASN A 37 3.23 8.48 -8.11
N PRO A 38 4.45 8.54 -8.69
CA PRO A 38 5.68 8.36 -7.93
C PRO A 38 6.01 9.54 -7.01
N GLN A 39 5.18 10.58 -6.94
CA GLN A 39 5.32 11.70 -5.99
C GLN A 39 4.30 11.65 -4.85
N LYS A 40 3.23 10.86 -4.97
CA LYS A 40 2.15 10.83 -3.97
C LYS A 40 2.28 9.65 -3.02
N VAL A 41 2.20 9.94 -1.73
CA VAL A 41 2.29 8.94 -0.66
C VAL A 41 1.03 8.98 0.17
N PHE A 42 0.28 7.87 0.21
CA PHE A 42 -0.88 7.78 1.09
C PHE A 42 -0.41 7.53 2.52
N VAL A 43 -0.91 8.30 3.48
CA VAL A 43 -0.59 8.16 4.89
C VAL A 43 -1.83 7.70 5.63
N VAL A 44 -1.89 6.40 5.89
CA VAL A 44 -2.89 5.78 6.74
C VAL A 44 -2.51 6.04 8.20
N HIS A 45 -3.45 6.52 9.00
CA HIS A 45 -3.20 6.80 10.40
C HIS A 45 -4.44 6.55 11.26
N GLY A 46 -4.19 6.26 12.53
CA GLY A 46 -5.23 6.21 13.54
C GLY A 46 -5.29 7.53 14.34
N HIS A 47 -5.24 7.48 15.66
CA HIS A 47 -5.40 8.67 16.50
C HIS A 47 -4.12 9.49 16.75
N ASP A 48 -2.95 8.95 16.40
CA ASP A 48 -1.67 9.62 16.70
C ASP A 48 -1.32 10.70 15.67
N GLU A 49 -1.86 11.90 15.89
CA GLU A 49 -1.62 13.04 15.01
C GLU A 49 -0.18 13.54 15.05
N ALA A 50 0.54 13.34 16.15
CA ALA A 50 1.93 13.78 16.27
C ALA A 50 2.84 13.03 15.29
N ILE A 51 2.68 11.72 15.17
CA ILE A 51 3.42 10.93 14.16
C ILE A 51 2.96 11.30 12.76
N LEU A 52 1.65 11.43 12.53
CA LEU A 52 1.11 11.84 11.23
C LEU A 52 1.76 13.13 10.74
N TYR A 53 1.82 14.17 11.58
CA TYR A 53 2.43 15.44 11.21
C TYR A 53 3.94 15.34 11.01
N SER A 54 4.63 14.51 11.81
CA SER A 54 6.06 14.23 11.62
C SER A 54 6.34 13.57 10.25
N VAL A 55 5.53 12.59 9.87
CA VAL A 55 5.59 11.91 8.57
C VAL A 55 5.26 12.87 7.43
N SER A 56 4.16 13.61 7.55
CA SER A 56 3.73 14.59 6.54
C SER A 56 4.80 15.66 6.29
N SER A 57 5.35 16.24 7.36
CA SER A 57 6.42 17.24 7.28
C SER A 57 7.69 16.66 6.64
N PHE A 58 8.06 15.42 6.98
CA PHE A 58 9.20 14.76 6.35
C PHE A 58 8.98 14.53 4.85
N LEU A 59 7.82 14.01 4.46
CA LEU A 59 7.47 13.79 3.05
C LEU A 59 7.54 15.10 2.24
N GLN A 60 6.93 16.16 2.76
CA GLN A 60 7.00 17.48 2.13
C GLN A 60 8.43 18.01 2.02
N LYS A 61 9.28 17.79 3.04
CA LYS A 61 10.69 18.18 3.01
C LYS A 61 11.42 17.52 1.83
N ILE A 62 11.10 16.28 1.48
CA ILE A 62 11.74 15.55 0.37
C ILE A 62 10.94 15.66 -0.95
N ASP A 63 10.13 16.71 -1.10
CA ASP A 63 9.31 17.01 -2.29
C ASP A 63 8.30 15.91 -2.65
N MET A 64 7.79 15.20 -1.64
CA MET A 64 6.72 14.22 -1.77
C MET A 64 5.39 14.81 -1.29
N GLU A 65 4.29 14.34 -1.89
CA GLU A 65 2.93 14.81 -1.62
C GLU A 65 2.18 13.81 -0.72
N PRO A 66 2.00 14.09 0.58
CA PRO A 66 1.21 13.23 1.45
C PRO A 66 -0.29 13.35 1.13
N ILE A 67 -0.94 12.21 0.89
CA ILE A 67 -2.40 12.10 0.85
C ILE A 67 -2.86 11.66 2.24
N ILE A 68 -3.53 12.57 2.94
CA ILE A 68 -4.14 12.31 4.26
C ILE A 68 -5.65 12.36 4.08
N LEU A 69 -6.33 11.24 4.31
CA LEU A 69 -7.74 11.07 3.96
C LEU A 69 -8.67 12.10 4.64
N LYS A 70 -8.41 12.43 5.91
CA LYS A 70 -9.21 13.42 6.66
C LYS A 70 -9.11 14.83 6.08
N ASP A 71 -8.03 15.14 5.36
CA ASP A 71 -7.78 16.45 4.78
C ASP A 71 -8.36 16.58 3.36
N GLN A 72 -8.74 15.47 2.72
CA GLN A 72 -9.31 15.50 1.38
C GLN A 72 -10.78 15.97 1.40
N PRO A 73 -11.27 16.63 0.34
CA PRO A 73 -12.68 17.01 0.24
C PRO A 73 -13.59 15.77 0.12
N ASN A 74 -14.75 15.79 0.76
CA ASN A 74 -15.68 14.66 0.72
C ASN A 74 -16.36 14.46 -0.64
N LYS A 75 -16.56 15.53 -1.44
CA LYS A 75 -17.15 15.48 -2.80
C LYS A 75 -18.51 14.73 -2.88
N GLY A 76 -19.26 14.67 -1.77
CA GLY A 76 -20.53 13.92 -1.68
C GLY A 76 -20.37 12.39 -1.62
N LEU A 77 -19.12 11.90 -1.54
CA LEU A 77 -18.79 10.48 -1.47
C LEU A 77 -18.91 9.97 -0.02
N SER A 78 -19.21 8.69 0.11
CA SER A 78 -18.98 7.96 1.35
C SER A 78 -17.48 7.90 1.67
N VAL A 79 -17.15 7.58 2.94
CA VAL A 79 -15.76 7.50 3.38
C VAL A 79 -14.97 6.45 2.57
N ILE A 80 -15.59 5.32 2.24
CA ILE A 80 -14.94 4.25 1.49
C ILE A 80 -14.71 4.65 0.03
N GLU A 81 -15.66 5.30 -0.64
CA GLU A 81 -15.50 5.79 -2.01
C GLU A 81 -14.43 6.89 -2.10
N LYS A 82 -14.41 7.79 -1.11
CA LYS A 82 -13.36 8.81 -0.99
C LYS A 82 -11.99 8.16 -0.83
N PHE A 83 -11.89 7.14 0.03
CA PHE A 83 -10.65 6.37 0.22
C PHE A 83 -10.18 5.73 -1.08
N GLU A 84 -11.05 4.98 -1.77
CA GLU A 84 -10.70 4.29 -3.02
C GLU A 84 -10.25 5.26 -4.11
N ASN A 85 -10.93 6.41 -4.24
CA ASN A 85 -10.58 7.42 -5.23
C ASN A 85 -9.21 8.05 -4.97
N GLU A 86 -8.90 8.34 -3.72
CA GLU A 86 -7.61 8.94 -3.37
C GLU A 86 -6.48 7.91 -3.34
N ALA A 87 -6.77 6.66 -2.97
CA ALA A 87 -5.81 5.56 -2.95
C ALA A 87 -5.24 5.23 -4.34
N LYS A 88 -6.07 5.29 -5.39
CA LYS A 88 -5.64 5.09 -6.80
C LYS A 88 -4.59 6.11 -7.27
N ASN A 89 -4.49 7.25 -6.60
CA ASN A 89 -3.53 8.31 -6.93
C ASN A 89 -2.20 8.16 -6.19
N ALA A 90 -2.03 7.16 -5.33
CA ALA A 90 -0.80 6.96 -4.56
C ALA A 90 0.18 6.03 -5.30
N GLY A 91 1.48 6.33 -5.21
CA GLY A 91 2.55 5.44 -5.65
C GLY A 91 3.20 4.64 -4.51
N PHE A 92 2.90 5.00 -3.27
CA PHE A 92 3.41 4.39 -2.04
C PHE A 92 2.43 4.60 -0.89
N CYS A 93 2.40 3.68 0.07
CA CYS A 93 1.59 3.79 1.29
C CYS A 93 2.45 3.67 2.54
N ILE A 94 2.19 4.53 3.52
CA ILE A 94 2.71 4.45 4.88
C ILE A 94 1.53 4.27 5.84
N SER A 95 1.48 3.15 6.55
CA SER A 95 0.51 2.87 7.61
C SER A 95 1.12 3.09 8.98
N ILE A 96 0.61 4.07 9.73
CA ILE A 96 1.08 4.40 11.07
C ILE A 96 0.38 3.49 12.08
N PHE A 97 1.17 2.67 12.76
CA PHE A 97 0.72 1.75 13.79
C PHE A 97 0.95 2.39 15.17
N SER A 98 -0.08 3.08 15.66
CA SER A 98 -0.17 3.62 17.02
C SER A 98 -1.00 2.71 17.93
N PRO A 99 -0.80 2.77 19.27
CA PRO A 99 -1.51 1.93 20.23
C PRO A 99 -2.95 2.41 20.48
N ASP A 100 -3.79 2.44 19.44
CA ASP A 100 -5.12 3.05 19.49
C ASP A 100 -6.19 2.13 20.05
N ASP A 101 -6.08 0.83 19.74
CA ASP A 101 -7.01 -0.19 20.19
C ASP A 101 -6.29 -1.16 21.13
N VAL A 102 -7.07 -1.91 21.92
CA VAL A 102 -6.58 -3.04 22.71
C VAL A 102 -7.27 -4.33 22.30
N GLY A 103 -6.58 -5.45 22.43
CA GLY A 103 -7.10 -6.75 22.03
C GLY A 103 -6.30 -7.93 22.49
N ARG A 104 -6.83 -9.12 22.22
CA ARG A 104 -6.15 -10.37 22.53
C ARG A 104 -6.53 -11.43 21.51
N VAL A 105 -5.66 -12.42 21.37
CA VAL A 105 -6.03 -13.69 20.74
C VAL A 105 -6.99 -14.41 21.68
N ASP A 106 -7.98 -15.11 21.13
CA ASP A 106 -9.05 -15.77 21.89
C ASP A 106 -8.50 -16.69 23.00
N ASN A 107 -7.49 -17.50 22.68
CA ASN A 107 -6.82 -18.43 23.61
C ASN A 107 -5.82 -17.78 24.59
N LYS A 108 -5.76 -16.44 24.67
CA LYS A 108 -4.87 -15.70 25.57
C LYS A 108 -5.67 -14.71 26.42
N GLU A 109 -6.59 -15.22 27.24
CA GLU A 109 -7.57 -14.41 28.02
C GLU A 109 -6.93 -13.25 28.80
N ASP A 110 -5.76 -13.44 29.38
CA ASP A 110 -5.09 -12.43 30.23
C ASP A 110 -4.06 -11.54 29.50
N LYS A 111 -3.99 -11.59 28.16
CA LYS A 111 -2.97 -10.84 27.39
C LYS A 111 -3.61 -9.81 26.47
N LEU A 112 -4.19 -8.76 27.06
CA LEU A 112 -4.52 -7.56 26.31
C LEU A 112 -3.23 -6.90 25.80
N GLN A 113 -3.18 -6.68 24.49
CA GLN A 113 -2.10 -6.04 23.76
C GLN A 113 -2.62 -4.78 23.11
N LYS A 114 -1.79 -3.74 23.10
CA LYS A 114 -2.02 -2.54 22.30
C LYS A 114 -1.84 -2.89 20.83
N ARG A 115 -2.72 -2.40 19.96
CA ARG A 115 -2.67 -2.67 18.53
C ARG A 115 -3.10 -1.43 17.74
N ALA A 116 -2.72 -1.41 16.46
CA ALA A 116 -3.22 -0.43 15.53
C ALA A 116 -4.73 -0.54 15.38
N ARG A 117 -5.37 0.59 15.04
CA ARG A 117 -6.81 0.67 14.83
C ARG A 117 -7.26 -0.27 13.72
N GLN A 118 -8.44 -0.88 13.85
CA GLN A 118 -8.90 -1.87 12.86
C GLN A 118 -8.97 -1.35 11.41
N ASN A 119 -9.36 -0.09 11.21
CA ASN A 119 -9.37 0.50 9.86
C ASN A 119 -7.96 0.65 9.29
N VAL A 120 -6.94 0.92 10.12
CA VAL A 120 -5.54 0.97 9.68
C VAL A 120 -5.09 -0.40 9.17
N ILE A 121 -5.53 -1.50 9.80
CA ILE A 121 -5.24 -2.87 9.35
C ILE A 121 -5.94 -3.17 8.01
N PHE A 122 -7.21 -2.77 7.87
CA PHE A 122 -7.95 -2.92 6.61
C PHE A 122 -7.27 -2.17 5.46
N GLU A 123 -6.93 -0.89 5.68
CA GLU A 123 -6.29 -0.03 4.69
C GLU A 123 -4.89 -0.54 4.31
N LEU A 124 -4.12 -1.09 5.27
CA LEU A 124 -2.86 -1.79 4.99
C LEU A 124 -3.06 -2.96 4.02
N GLY A 125 -4.07 -3.80 4.25
CA GLY A 125 -4.40 -4.92 3.37
C GLY A 125 -4.78 -4.46 1.97
N TYR A 126 -5.60 -3.40 1.89
CA TYR A 126 -5.99 -2.78 0.62
C TYR A 126 -4.78 -2.30 -0.17
N PHE A 127 -3.88 -1.50 0.44
CA PHE A 127 -2.69 -1.00 -0.25
C PHE A 127 -1.69 -2.09 -0.60
N THR A 128 -1.58 -3.14 0.22
CA THR A 128 -0.76 -4.32 -0.12
C THR A 128 -1.27 -4.99 -1.40
N GLY A 129 -2.59 -5.07 -1.59
CA GLY A 129 -3.19 -5.60 -2.81
C GLY A 129 -3.10 -4.64 -4.01
N LEU A 130 -3.27 -3.33 -3.77
CA LEU A 130 -3.29 -2.31 -4.82
C LEU A 130 -1.88 -1.97 -5.35
N LEU A 131 -0.91 -1.75 -4.45
CA LEU A 131 0.43 -1.26 -4.76
C LEU A 131 1.48 -2.37 -4.75
N GLY A 132 1.20 -3.48 -4.07
CA GLY A 132 2.20 -4.49 -3.73
C GLY A 132 2.88 -4.24 -2.39
N ARG A 133 3.63 -5.24 -1.93
CA ARG A 133 4.33 -5.24 -0.64
C ARG A 133 5.54 -4.31 -0.63
N ASP A 134 6.22 -4.16 -1.77
CA ASP A 134 7.39 -3.31 -1.98
C ASP A 134 7.07 -1.80 -1.98
N ARG A 135 5.79 -1.45 -2.12
CA ARG A 135 5.28 -0.07 -2.09
C ARG A 135 4.44 0.25 -0.86
N THR A 136 4.45 -0.65 0.12
CA THR A 136 3.65 -0.54 1.34
C THR A 136 4.56 -0.66 2.56
N CYS A 137 4.50 0.31 3.46
CA CYS A 137 5.33 0.37 4.65
C CYS A 137 4.47 0.56 5.91
N VAL A 138 4.78 -0.19 6.96
CA VAL A 138 4.25 0.01 8.31
C VAL A 138 5.28 0.78 9.14
N LEU A 139 4.87 1.93 9.64
CA LEU A 139 5.65 2.74 10.59
C LEU A 139 5.04 2.57 11.98
N TYR A 140 5.70 1.88 12.90
CA TYR A 140 5.09 1.43 14.15
C TYR A 140 5.73 2.02 15.41
N LYS A 141 4.91 2.28 16.42
CA LYS A 141 5.38 2.60 17.78
C LYS A 141 5.76 1.35 18.56
N ASP A 142 6.70 1.50 19.47
CA ASP A 142 7.11 0.45 20.38
C ASP A 142 5.92 -0.06 21.22
N GLY A 143 5.83 -1.38 21.40
CA GLY A 143 4.77 -2.01 22.20
C GLY A 143 3.41 -2.15 21.50
N VAL A 144 3.31 -1.80 20.22
CA VAL A 144 2.14 -2.12 19.38
C VAL A 144 2.30 -3.52 18.78
N GLU A 145 1.24 -4.32 18.82
CA GLU A 145 1.18 -5.62 18.15
C GLU A 145 1.35 -5.46 16.64
N ILE A 146 2.24 -6.26 16.07
CA ILE A 146 2.52 -6.30 14.63
C ILE A 146 1.97 -7.63 14.09
N PRO A 147 0.99 -7.63 13.17
CA PRO A 147 0.46 -8.87 12.63
C PRO A 147 1.50 -9.58 11.78
N SER A 148 1.69 -10.88 12.01
CA SER A 148 2.70 -11.72 11.34
C SER A 148 2.38 -12.05 9.87
N ASP A 149 1.11 -11.95 9.47
CA ASP A 149 0.63 -12.44 8.17
C ASP A 149 0.94 -11.51 6.99
N TYR A 150 1.41 -10.28 7.23
CA TYR A 150 1.86 -9.35 6.20
C TYR A 150 3.34 -9.55 5.84
N ASN A 151 3.77 -10.80 5.76
CA ASN A 151 5.15 -11.14 5.45
C ASN A 151 5.57 -10.50 4.11
N GLY A 152 6.71 -9.80 4.12
CA GLY A 152 7.22 -9.05 2.97
C GLY A 152 6.80 -7.58 2.88
N VAL A 153 5.89 -7.10 3.73
CA VAL A 153 5.68 -5.65 3.94
C VAL A 153 6.85 -5.08 4.73
N ILE A 154 7.22 -3.83 4.43
CA ILE A 154 8.31 -3.13 5.11
C ILE A 154 7.84 -2.70 6.50
N TYR A 155 8.61 -2.98 7.55
CA TYR A 155 8.35 -2.52 8.91
C TYR A 155 9.47 -1.60 9.39
N ILE A 156 9.12 -0.39 9.78
CA ILE A 156 10.05 0.61 10.31
C ILE A 156 9.57 1.00 11.71
N LYS A 157 10.45 0.85 12.71
CA LYS A 157 10.17 1.35 14.05
C LYS A 157 10.24 2.88 14.03
N PHE A 158 9.20 3.53 14.51
CA PHE A 158 9.24 4.96 14.77
C PHE A 158 10.10 5.24 16.00
N ASP A 159 11.11 6.06 15.83
CA ASP A 159 12.01 6.54 16.88
C ASP A 159 12.00 8.09 16.93
N SER A 160 12.14 8.64 18.13
CA SER A 160 12.17 10.09 18.33
C SER A 160 13.45 10.75 17.82
N GLU A 161 14.52 9.98 17.61
CA GLU A 161 15.80 10.46 17.10
C GLU A 161 15.76 10.70 15.58
N GLY A 162 14.76 10.16 14.89
CA GLY A 162 14.50 10.36 13.47
C GLY A 162 15.17 9.35 12.53
N ALA A 163 15.74 8.25 13.03
CA ALA A 163 16.39 7.22 12.21
C ALA A 163 15.43 6.56 11.20
N TRP A 164 14.13 6.51 11.53
CA TRP A 164 13.08 6.05 10.63
C TRP A 164 13.02 6.83 9.31
N LYS A 165 13.40 8.12 9.28
CA LYS A 165 13.33 8.97 8.09
C LYS A 165 14.27 8.48 6.99
N THR A 166 15.52 8.21 7.36
CA THR A 166 16.53 7.69 6.42
C THR A 166 16.19 6.29 5.95
N THR A 167 15.65 5.46 6.85
CA THR A 167 15.19 4.10 6.50
C THR A 167 14.04 4.18 5.49
N LEU A 168 13.00 4.98 5.78
CA LEU A 168 11.85 5.16 4.91
C LEU A 168 12.25 5.70 3.52
N ALA A 169 13.10 6.72 3.49
CA ALA A 169 13.61 7.28 2.24
C ALA A 169 14.33 6.23 1.37
N ARG A 170 15.11 5.33 1.98
CA ARG A 170 15.77 4.26 1.23
C ARG A 170 14.75 3.33 0.58
N GLU A 171 13.73 2.91 1.31
CA GLU A 171 12.70 2.01 0.80
C GLU A 171 11.86 2.68 -0.30
N MET A 172 11.47 3.94 -0.11
CA MET A 172 10.78 4.74 -1.14
C MET A 172 11.62 4.89 -2.42
N ARG A 173 12.94 5.04 -2.29
CA ARG A 173 13.86 5.09 -3.44
C ARG A 173 13.90 3.76 -4.19
N VAL A 174 13.99 2.64 -3.47
CA VAL A 174 13.96 1.30 -4.09
C VAL A 174 12.63 1.05 -4.80
N ALA A 175 11.53 1.54 -4.23
CA ALA A 175 10.20 1.54 -4.84
C ALA A 175 10.06 2.53 -6.02
N GLY A 176 11.12 3.24 -6.42
CA GLY A 176 11.10 4.15 -7.57
C GLY A 176 10.25 5.41 -7.37
N MET A 177 10.16 5.91 -6.14
CA MET A 177 9.52 7.20 -5.84
C MET A 177 10.43 8.38 -6.24
N ASN A 178 9.84 9.45 -6.74
CA ASN A 178 10.52 10.65 -7.25
C ASN A 178 10.80 11.67 -6.13
N MET A 179 11.47 11.19 -5.07
CA MET A 179 11.87 11.99 -3.91
C MET A 179 13.14 12.82 -4.17
N ASN A 180 13.20 14.00 -3.56
CA ASN A 180 14.39 14.83 -3.57
C ASN A 180 15.39 14.36 -2.50
N ILE A 181 16.44 13.67 -2.95
CA ILE A 181 17.46 13.07 -2.07
C ILE A 181 18.41 14.12 -1.49
N ASP A 182 18.63 15.24 -2.18
CA ASP A 182 19.53 16.29 -1.71
C ASP A 182 19.01 16.96 -0.42
N LYS A 183 17.70 16.85 -0.17
CA LYS A 183 17.05 17.38 1.04
C LYS A 183 17.07 16.41 2.24
N LEU A 184 17.64 15.21 2.10
CA LEU A 184 17.80 14.27 3.21
C LEU A 184 18.94 14.64 4.17
N PHE A 185 19.97 15.33 3.67
CA PHE A 185 21.17 15.71 4.40
C PHE A 185 21.20 17.21 4.71
#